data_AF-A0A843CQ19-F1
#
_entry.id   AF-A0A843CQ19-F1
#
_cell.length_a   1.000
_cell.length_b   1.000
_cell.length_c   1.000
_cell.angle_alpha   90.00
_cell.angle_beta   90.00
_cell.angle_gamma   90.00
#
_symmetry.space_group_name_H-M   'P 1'
#
loop_
_entity.id
_entity.type
_entity.pdbx_description
1 polymer ?
#
loop_
_entity_poly.entity_id
_entity_poly.type
_entity_poly.pdbx_seq_one_letter_code
_entity_poly.pdbx_strand_id
1 'polypeptide(L)' 'MDSLLEVIGQDASEIPGYCNTDLRGEGPYYWDWEYIARERLEKLGYTFICWVDGERDSFGPLTRIAVVVKDRKMLRLIYG' A
#
# COMPACT_ATOMS: atom_id res chain seq x y z
N MET A 1 13.16 -8.24 -2.45
CA MET A 1 11.81 -7.65 -2.61
C MET A 1 11.93 -6.27 -2.02
N ASP A 2 11.55 -5.24 -2.77
CA ASP A 2 11.70 -3.86 -2.31
C ASP A 2 10.50 -3.49 -1.44
N SER A 3 10.77 -2.78 -0.33
CA SER A 3 9.73 -2.30 0.58
C SER A 3 8.93 -1.19 -0.09
N LEU A 4 7.61 -1.30 -0.08
CA LEU A 4 6.72 -0.29 -0.65
C LEU A 4 6.91 1.07 0.03
N LEU A 5 7.13 1.09 1.35
CA LEU A 5 7.37 2.32 2.10
C LEU A 5 8.70 2.99 1.74
N GLU A 6 9.74 2.22 1.48
CA GLU A 6 11.03 2.75 1.03
C GLU A 6 10.89 3.42 -0.34
N VAL A 7 9.98 2.92 -1.19
CA VAL A 7 9.73 3.47 -2.53
C VAL A 7 8.90 4.75 -2.49
N ILE A 8 7.83 4.81 -1.69
CA ILE A 8 6.91 5.96 -1.67
C ILE A 8 7.28 7.06 -0.64
N GLY A 9 8.32 6.81 0.16
CA GLY A 9 8.83 7.70 1.20
C GLY A 9 8.09 7.58 2.55
N GLN A 10 8.79 7.90 3.64
CA GLN A 10 8.27 7.84 5.01
C GLN A 10 7.01 8.70 5.21
N ASP A 11 6.81 9.80 4.48
CA ASP A 11 5.62 10.66 4.61
C ASP A 11 4.29 9.96 4.24
N ALA A 12 4.31 8.77 3.63
CA ALA A 12 3.10 7.96 3.40
C ALA A 12 2.87 6.93 4.52
N SER A 13 3.89 6.69 5.35
CA SER A 13 3.84 5.82 6.52
C SER A 13 3.23 6.52 7.74
N GLU A 14 3.21 7.85 7.77
CA GLU A 14 2.62 8.64 8.86
C GLU A 14 1.08 8.70 8.83
N ILE A 15 0.43 8.08 7.84
CA ILE A 15 -1.03 7.93 7.81
C ILE A 15 -1.39 6.66 8.60
N PRO A 16 -1.95 6.77 9.83
CA PRO A 16 -1.99 5.67 10.79
C PRO A 16 -3.14 4.67 10.57
N GLY A 17 -3.61 4.49 9.32
CA GLY A 17 -4.87 3.80 9.02
C GLY A 17 -4.77 2.32 8.63
N TYR A 18 -3.61 1.83 8.18
CA TYR A 18 -3.55 0.51 7.52
C TYR A 18 -3.99 -0.67 8.43
N CYS A 19 -3.69 -0.58 9.73
CA CYS A 19 -4.15 -1.56 10.73
C CYS A 19 -5.27 -1.04 11.64
N ASN A 20 -5.79 0.16 11.40
CA ASN A 20 -6.73 0.82 12.30
C ASN A 20 -8.13 0.84 11.68
N THR A 21 -8.73 -0.35 11.55
CA THR A 21 -10.18 -0.46 11.69
C THR A 21 -10.50 -0.11 13.14
N ASP A 22 -10.76 1.17 13.40
CA ASP A 22 -11.58 1.53 14.54
C ASP A 22 -12.84 0.66 14.48
N LEU A 23 -13.14 -0.04 15.58
CA LEU A 23 -14.34 -0.87 15.79
C LEU A 23 -15.67 -0.09 15.58
N ARG A 24 -15.60 1.22 15.30
CA ARG A 24 -16.70 2.16 15.03
C ARG A 24 -16.73 2.70 13.59
N GLY A 25 -15.73 2.41 12.75
CA GLY A 25 -15.73 2.79 11.33
C GLY A 25 -15.37 4.24 11.00
N GLU A 26 -14.66 4.96 11.87
CA GLU A 26 -14.34 6.39 11.68
C GLU A 26 -12.84 6.71 11.49
N GLY A 27 -12.01 5.73 11.11
CA GLY A 27 -10.60 5.94 10.73
C GLY A 27 -10.41 6.13 9.21
N PRO A 28 -9.30 6.75 8.74
CA PRO A 28 -8.99 6.81 7.32
C PRO A 28 -8.96 5.38 6.78
N TYR A 29 -9.82 5.11 5.80
CA TYR A 29 -10.07 3.78 5.33
C TYR A 29 -8.76 3.23 4.74
N TYR A 30 -8.52 1.94 4.91
CA TYR A 30 -7.49 1.20 4.18
C TYR A 30 -7.37 1.61 2.69
N TRP A 31 -8.50 1.91 2.07
CA TRP A 31 -8.66 2.40 0.71
C TRP A 31 -8.07 3.80 0.47
N ASP A 32 -8.12 4.71 1.45
CA ASP A 32 -7.55 6.05 1.37
C ASP A 32 -6.02 5.97 1.30
N TRP A 33 -5.43 5.03 2.04
CA TRP A 33 -3.98 4.78 1.98
C TRP A 33 -3.57 4.19 0.63
N GLU A 34 -4.31 3.20 0.12
CA GLU A 34 -4.08 2.62 -1.21
C GLU A 34 -4.13 3.67 -2.31
N TYR A 35 -5.06 4.62 -2.22
CA TYR A 35 -5.17 5.75 -3.15
C TYR A 35 -3.92 6.64 -3.09
N ILE A 36 -3.48 7.04 -1.89
CA ILE A 36 -2.30 7.90 -1.71
C ILE A 36 -1.02 7.19 -2.16
N ALA A 37 -0.85 5.92 -1.79
CA ALA A 37 0.29 5.11 -2.20
C ALA A 37 0.34 4.96 -3.73
N ARG A 38 -0.81 4.70 -4.36
CA ARG A 38 -0.93 4.64 -5.82
C ARG A 38 -0.54 5.97 -6.48
N GLU A 39 -1.08 7.09 -6.00
CA GLU A 39 -0.77 8.41 -6.57
C GLU A 39 0.74 8.71 -6.52
N ARG A 40 1.41 8.35 -5.43
CA ARG A 40 2.86 8.51 -5.29
C ARG A 40 3.64 7.58 -6.22
N LEU A 41 3.24 6.30 -6.33
CA LEU A 41 3.85 5.37 -7.26
C LEU A 41 3.77 5.88 -8.70
N GLU A 42 2.61 6.38 -9.12
CA GLU A 42 2.41 6.96 -10.45
C GLU A 42 3.29 8.20 -10.68
N LYS A 43 3.42 9.11 -9.69
CA LYS A 43 4.35 10.25 -9.75
C LYS A 43 5.82 9.84 -9.85
N LEU A 44 6.20 8.69 -9.30
CA LEU A 44 7.55 8.13 -9.36
C LEU A 44 7.82 7.30 -10.63
N GLY A 45 6.88 7.33 -11.59
CA GLY A 45 6.99 6.66 -12.88
C GLY A 45 6.66 5.17 -12.87
N TYR A 46 6.02 4.67 -11.81
CA TYR A 46 5.47 3.31 -11.79
C TYR A 46 4.08 3.31 -12.44
N THR A 47 3.79 2.29 -13.24
CA THR A 47 2.42 2.01 -13.68
C THR A 47 1.77 1.04 -12.70
N PHE A 48 0.73 1.49 -12.01
CA PHE A 48 -0.03 0.66 -11.09
C PHE A 48 -0.90 -0.36 -11.83
N ILE A 49 -0.93 -1.61 -11.35
CA ILE A 49 -1.77 -2.68 -11.90
C ILE A 49 -2.89 -3.04 -10.94
N CYS A 50 -2.55 -3.52 -9.75
CA CYS A 50 -3.53 -3.90 -8.73
C CYS A 50 -2.90 -4.04 -7.34
N TRP A 51 -3.77 -4.09 -6.34
CA TRP A 51 -3.45 -4.44 -4.97
C TRP A 51 -3.77 -5.92 -4.72
N VAL A 52 -2.94 -6.59 -3.91
CA VAL A 52 -3.11 -8.00 -3.54
C VAL A 52 -2.90 -8.19 -2.04
N ASP A 53 -3.82 -8.92 -1.41
CA ASP A 53 -3.75 -9.25 0.02
C ASP A 53 -2.69 -10.34 0.21
N GLY A 54 -1.79 -10.12 1.16
CA GLY A 54 -0.91 -11.16 1.67
C GLY A 54 -1.59 -11.92 2.81
N GLU A 55 -0.83 -12.17 3.87
CA GLU A 55 -1.36 -12.82 5.07
C GLU A 55 -2.50 -11.99 5.69
N ARG A 56 -3.44 -12.68 6.33
CA ARG A 56 -4.60 -12.07 6.98
C ARG A 56 -4.74 -12.59 8.40
N ASP A 57 -5.20 -11.73 9.30
CA ASP A 57 -5.64 -12.08 10.64
C ASP A 57 -7.13 -11.71 10.84
N SER A 58 -7.61 -11.79 12.08
CA SER A 58 -8.98 -11.45 12.45
C SER A 58 -9.34 -9.96 12.28
N PHE A 59 -8.35 -9.09 12.08
CA PHE A 59 -8.50 -7.64 11.96
C PHE A 59 -8.30 -7.15 10.52
N GLY A 60 -7.65 -7.93 9.65
CA GLY A 60 -7.49 -7.59 8.24
C GLY A 60 -6.28 -8.24 7.58
N PRO A 61 -5.85 -7.74 6.41
CA PRO A 61 -4.59 -8.16 5.80
C PRO A 61 -3.38 -7.60 6.56
N LEU A 62 -2.54 -8.50 7.07
CA LEU A 62 -1.24 -8.18 7.69
C LEU A 62 -0.23 -7.67 6.67
N THR A 63 -0.41 -8.03 5.39
CA THR A 63 0.50 -7.61 4.32
C THR A 63 -0.29 -7.16 3.11
N ARG A 64 0.17 -6.08 2.49
CA ARG A 64 -0.34 -5.57 1.22
C ARG A 64 0.74 -5.49 0.17
N ILE A 65 0.38 -5.91 -1.03
CA ILE A 65 1.30 -5.98 -2.15
C ILE A 65 0.79 -5.09 -3.27
N ALA A 66 1.58 -4.08 -3.64
CA ALA A 66 1.37 -3.31 -4.87
C ALA A 66 2.00 -4.06 -6.05
N VAL A 67 1.19 -4.45 -7.03
CA VAL A 67 1.70 -4.93 -8.31
C VAL A 67 1.84 -3.74 -9.25
N VAL A 68 3.06 -3.49 -9.69
CA VAL A 68 3.40 -2.32 -10.52
C VAL A 68 4.33 -2.71 -11.66
N VAL A 69 4.42 -1.85 -12.68
CA VAL A 69 5.39 -1.96 -13.77
C VAL A 69 6.29 -0.73 -13.77
N LYS A 70 7.60 -0.93 -13.86
CA LYS A 70 8.60 0.13 -14.07
C LYS A 70 9.72 -0.40 -14.94
N ASP A 71 10.18 0.40 -15.91
CA ASP A 71 11.25 0.02 -16.83
C ASP A 71 11.02 -1.34 -17.52
N ARG A 72 9.76 -1.59 -17.93
CA ARG A 72 9.28 -2.86 -18.55
C ARG A 72 9.41 -4.10 -17.66
N LYS A 73 9.61 -3.94 -16.35
CA LYS A 73 9.64 -5.01 -15.37
C LYS A 73 8.43 -4.93 -14.47
N MET A 74 7.79 -6.07 -14.23
CA MET A 74 6.75 -6.20 -13.22
C MET A 74 7.42 -6.37 -11.86
N LEU A 75 6.99 -5.56 -10.89
CA LEU A 75 7.50 -5.53 -9.53
C LEU A 75 6.35 -5.78 -8.55
N ARG A 76 6.70 -6.36 -7.39
CA ARG A 76 5.81 -6.53 -6.25
C ARG A 76 6.42 -5.77 -5.08
N LEU A 77 5.80 -4.65 -4.73
CA LEU A 77 6.21 -3.83 -3.61
C LEU A 77 5.38 -4.22 -2.40
N ILE A 78 6.04 -4.61 -1.32
CA ILE A 78 5.38 -5.20 -0.16
C ILE A 78 5.36 -4.19 0.99
N TYR A 79 4.22 -4.11 1.65
CA TYR A 79 4.04 -3.43 2.92
C TYR A 79 3.42 -4.41 3.92
N GLY A 80 3.95 -4.51 5.12
CA GLY A 80 3.48 -5.39 6.20
C GLY A 80 4.20 -5.05 7.50
#